data_AF-A0A9D4MN21-F1
#
_entry.id   AF-A0A9D4MN21-F1
#
_cell.length_a   1.000
_cell.length_b   1.000
_cell.length_c   1.000
_cell.angle_alpha   90.00
_cell.angle_beta   90.00
_cell.angle_gamma   90.00
#
_symmetry.space_group_name_H-M   'P 1'
#
loop_
_entity.id
_entity.type
_entity.pdbx_description
1 polymer ?
#
loop_
_entity_poly.entity_id
_entity_poly.type
_entity_poly.pdbx_seq_one_letter_code
_entity_poly.pdbx_strand_id
1 'polypeptide(L)'
;MHKGRPLVKPMIIVTTSGYFISVIGPYLANSKNNDASILHHIIKNNIEEIKNWVKENDIFVVIRGFRDATSLLEELGIHAQMPSFLPRGRKQLPTDLANSSY
;
A
#
# COMPACT_ATOMS: atom_id res chain seq x y z
N MET A 1 17.20 0.10 -24.11
CA MET A 1 15.85 0.02 -24.72
C MET A 1 14.84 -0.34 -23.62
N HIS A 2 13.94 0.57 -23.25
CA HIS A 2 12.96 0.41 -22.15
C HIS A 2 11.59 -0.12 -22.61
N LYS A 3 11.52 -0.78 -23.78
CA LYS A 3 10.26 -1.20 -24.40
C LYS A 3 9.50 -2.16 -23.47
N GLY A 4 8.27 -1.82 -23.12
CA GLY A 4 7.37 -2.65 -22.31
C GLY A 4 7.52 -2.57 -20.79
N ARG A 5 8.32 -1.63 -20.25
CA ARG A 5 8.40 -1.38 -18.80
C ARG A 5 8.00 0.06 -18.47
N PRO A 6 7.12 0.30 -17.49
CA PRO A 6 6.86 1.64 -16.99
C PRO A 6 8.16 2.29 -16.50
N LEU A 7 8.41 3.54 -16.90
CA LEU A 7 9.57 4.32 -16.43
C LEU A 7 9.28 5.05 -15.13
N VAL A 8 8.01 5.28 -14.87
CA VAL A 8 7.49 5.93 -13.68
C VAL A 8 6.30 5.15 -13.15
N LYS A 9 6.01 5.31 -11.86
CA LYS A 9 4.78 4.82 -11.25
C LYS A 9 4.17 5.88 -10.32
N PRO A 10 2.85 6.15 -10.45
CA PRO A 10 2.13 6.90 -9.44
C PRO A 10 1.75 6.00 -8.26
N MET A 11 1.53 6.61 -7.11
CA MET A 11 0.93 5.98 -5.94
C MET A 11 -0.50 6.45 -5.83
N ILE A 12 -1.43 5.50 -5.82
CA ILE A 12 -2.86 5.80 -5.77
C ILE A 12 -3.35 5.42 -4.38
N ILE A 13 -4.01 6.36 -3.70
CA ILE A 13 -4.67 6.13 -2.42
C ILE A 13 -6.17 6.20 -2.67
N VAL A 14 -6.89 5.16 -2.24
CA VAL A 14 -8.32 4.98 -2.48
C VAL A 14 -9.05 4.67 -1.17
N THR A 15 -10.33 5.01 -1.11
CA THR A 15 -11.22 4.51 -0.06
C THR A 15 -11.52 3.03 -0.29
N THR A 16 -11.95 2.33 0.76
CA THR A 16 -12.46 0.94 0.65
C THR A 16 -13.74 0.84 -0.17
N SER A 17 -14.44 1.97 -0.40
CA SER A 17 -15.60 2.08 -1.30
C SER A 17 -15.22 2.35 -2.76
N GLY A 18 -13.92 2.42 -3.09
CA GLY A 18 -13.43 2.54 -4.47
C GLY A 18 -13.30 3.97 -5.00
N TYR A 19 -13.36 4.99 -4.15
CA TYR A 19 -13.14 6.38 -4.55
C TYR A 19 -11.66 6.74 -4.47
N PHE A 20 -11.16 7.46 -5.47
CA PHE A 20 -9.81 8.03 -5.44
C PHE A 20 -9.75 9.16 -4.42
N ILE A 21 -8.80 9.07 -3.48
CA ILE A 21 -8.49 10.15 -2.53
C ILE A 21 -7.38 11.02 -3.11
N SER A 22 -6.29 10.40 -3.56
CA SER A 22 -5.13 11.10 -4.09
C SER A 22 -4.29 10.24 -5.03
N VAL A 23 -3.50 10.91 -5.87
CA VAL A 23 -2.50 10.33 -6.76
C VAL A 23 -1.16 11.05 -6.53
N ILE A 24 -0.23 10.39 -5.85
CA ILE A 24 1.05 10.97 -5.44
C ILE A 24 2.17 10.47 -6.36
N GLY A 25 3.07 11.37 -6.77
CA GLY A 25 4.21 11.08 -7.65
C GLY A 25 4.26 12.01 -8.86
N PRO A 26 4.83 11.58 -10.00
CA PRO A 26 5.34 10.23 -10.29
C PRO A 26 6.70 9.92 -9.64
N TYR A 27 6.89 8.65 -9.26
CA TYR A 27 8.19 8.12 -8.82
C TYR A 27 8.87 7.38 -9.96
N LEU A 28 10.20 7.48 -10.09
CA LEU A 28 10.95 6.65 -11.04
C LEU A 28 10.74 5.16 -10.72
N ALA A 29 10.41 4.35 -11.72
CA ALA A 29 10.19 2.91 -11.56
C ALA A 29 11.52 2.15 -11.50
N ASN A 30 12.26 2.34 -10.40
CA ASN A 30 13.54 1.68 -10.12
C ASN A 30 13.51 1.00 -8.75
N SER A 31 14.58 0.26 -8.41
CA SER A 31 14.66 -0.50 -7.16
C SER A 31 14.66 0.36 -5.89
N LYS A 32 15.07 1.64 -5.98
CA LYS A 32 15.07 2.58 -4.84
C LYS A 32 13.67 3.07 -4.48
N ASN A 33 12.75 3.04 -5.43
CA ASN A 33 11.36 3.46 -5.29
C ASN A 33 10.43 2.23 -5.32
N ASN A 34 10.70 1.22 -4.50
CA ASN A 34 9.73 0.15 -4.27
C ASN A 34 8.52 0.67 -3.46
N ASP A 35 7.45 -0.10 -3.38
CA ASP A 35 6.19 0.37 -2.80
C ASP A 35 6.34 0.80 -1.33
N ALA A 36 7.02 -0.02 -0.51
CA ALA A 36 7.34 0.31 0.88
C ALA A 36 8.16 1.61 1.01
N SER A 37 9.22 1.76 0.22
CA SER A 37 10.09 2.95 0.26
C SER A 37 9.35 4.23 -0.12
N ILE A 38 8.40 4.14 -1.05
CA ILE A 38 7.57 5.28 -1.41
C ILE A 38 6.58 5.61 -0.29
N LEU A 39 5.94 4.61 0.32
CA LEU A 39 5.06 4.83 1.47
C LEU A 39 5.81 5.49 2.63
N HIS A 40 7.03 5.02 2.93
CA HIS A 40 7.91 5.67 3.90
C HIS A 40 8.16 7.14 3.57
N HIS A 41 8.48 7.44 2.31
CA HIS A 41 8.71 8.82 1.88
C HIS A 41 7.45 9.68 2.03
N ILE A 42 6.28 9.17 1.66
CA ILE A 42 4.99 9.87 1.78
C ILE A 42 4.68 10.20 3.25
N ILE A 43 4.72 9.19 4.11
CA ILE A 43 4.37 9.31 5.52
C ILE A 43 5.41 10.17 6.27
N LYS A 44 6.71 9.91 6.08
CA LYS A 44 7.77 10.63 6.82
C LYS A 44 7.76 12.13 6.53
N ASN A 45 7.55 12.50 5.26
CA ASN A 45 7.48 13.91 4.85
C ASN A 45 6.08 14.51 4.98
N ASN A 46 5.11 13.75 5.50
CA ASN A 46 3.72 14.16 5.63
C ASN A 46 3.14 14.77 4.33
N ILE A 47 3.40 14.11 3.20
CA ILE A 47 2.96 14.58 1.88
C ILE A 47 1.45 14.70 1.87
N GLU A 48 0.93 15.83 1.39
CA GLU A 48 -0.50 16.17 1.39
C GLU A 48 -1.17 16.03 2.77
N GLU A 49 -0.39 16.20 3.84
CA GLU A 49 -0.86 16.06 5.21
C GLU A 49 -1.47 14.69 5.53
N ILE A 50 -0.96 13.63 4.89
CA ILE A 50 -1.49 12.26 5.02
C ILE A 50 -1.64 11.77 6.47
N LYS A 51 -0.81 12.25 7.41
CA LYS A 51 -0.94 11.89 8.83
C LYS A 51 -2.26 12.38 9.45
N ASN A 52 -2.92 13.36 8.83
CA ASN A 52 -4.21 13.89 9.25
C ASN A 52 -5.39 13.14 8.58
N TRP A 53 -5.13 12.27 7.59
CA TRP A 53 -6.19 11.58 6.85
C TRP A 53 -6.79 10.41 7.63
N VAL A 54 -6.02 9.86 8.56
CA VAL A 54 -6.37 8.67 9.35
C VAL A 54 -6.43 9.03 10.83
N LYS A 55 -7.34 8.40 11.54
CA LYS A 55 -7.52 8.52 12.98
C LYS A 55 -7.12 7.23 13.67
N GLU A 56 -6.96 7.32 14.99
CA GLU A 56 -6.77 6.14 15.83
C GLU A 56 -7.92 5.13 15.59
N ASN A 57 -7.55 3.86 15.39
CA ASN A 57 -8.42 2.73 15.00
C ASN A 57 -8.86 2.65 13.53
N ASP A 58 -8.45 3.56 12.66
CA ASP A 58 -8.65 3.37 11.22
C ASP A 58 -7.77 2.22 10.70
N ILE A 59 -8.34 1.46 9.75
CA ILE A 59 -7.65 0.36 9.08
C ILE A 59 -7.03 0.87 7.78
N PHE A 60 -5.71 0.76 7.68
CA PHE A 60 -4.98 1.06 6.46
C PHE A 60 -4.70 -0.26 5.70
N VAL A 61 -5.43 -0.49 4.61
CA VAL A 61 -5.25 -1.70 3.80
C VAL A 61 -4.09 -1.51 2.85
N VAL A 62 -3.11 -2.42 2.90
CA VAL A 62 -1.93 -2.41 2.03
C VAL A 62 -1.77 -3.71 1.26
N ILE A 63 -1.23 -3.65 0.05
CA ILE A 63 -0.83 -4.84 -0.72
C ILE A 63 0.57 -5.33 -0.31
N ARG A 64 0.95 -6.54 -0.75
CA ARG A 64 2.21 -7.21 -0.37
C ARG A 64 3.47 -6.35 -0.52
N GLY A 65 3.53 -5.51 -1.54
CA GLY A 65 4.69 -4.65 -1.81
C GLY A 65 5.02 -3.65 -0.69
N PHE A 66 4.06 -3.39 0.21
CA PHE A 66 4.19 -2.47 1.34
C PHE A 66 4.54 -3.16 2.67
N ARG A 67 4.74 -4.47 2.67
CA ARG A 67 5.02 -5.24 3.90
C ARG A 67 6.12 -4.61 4.75
N ASP A 68 7.19 -4.16 4.11
CA ASP A 68 8.35 -3.61 4.82
C ASP A 68 8.09 -2.20 5.41
N ALA A 69 6.91 -1.62 5.16
CA ALA A 69 6.48 -0.33 5.70
C ALA A 69 5.36 -0.47 6.75
N THR A 70 4.92 -1.68 7.12
CA THR A 70 3.83 -1.85 8.11
C THR A 70 4.23 -1.38 9.49
N SER A 71 5.47 -1.61 9.92
CA SER A 71 5.96 -1.14 11.23
C SER A 71 5.90 0.38 11.36
N LEU A 72 6.14 1.12 10.28
CA LEU A 72 5.98 2.58 10.26
C LEU A 72 4.51 3.00 10.50
N LEU A 73 3.56 2.27 9.93
CA LEU A 73 2.14 2.55 10.13
C LEU A 73 1.73 2.26 11.59
N GLU A 74 2.19 1.14 12.13
CA GLU A 74 1.96 0.75 13.53
C GLU A 74 2.55 1.76 14.53
N GLU A 75 3.75 2.27 14.28
CA GLU A 75 4.39 3.32 15.09
C GLU A 75 3.56 4.63 15.12
N LEU A 76 2.73 4.86 14.11
CA LEU A 76 1.82 6.01 14.03
C LEU A 76 0.43 5.71 14.61
N GLY A 77 0.23 4.53 15.21
CA GLY A 77 -1.06 4.08 15.72
C GLY A 77 -2.06 3.67 14.63
N ILE A 78 -1.58 3.50 13.40
CA ILE A 78 -2.41 3.12 12.25
C ILE A 78 -2.43 1.60 12.14
N HIS A 79 -3.62 1.01 12.10
CA HIS A 79 -3.74 -0.44 12.02
C HIS A 79 -3.60 -0.90 10.56
N ALA A 80 -2.42 -1.39 10.20
CA ALA A 80 -2.16 -1.88 8.86
C ALA A 80 -2.72 -3.31 8.68
N GLN A 81 -3.57 -3.50 7.67
CA GLN A 81 -4.01 -4.84 7.26
C GLN A 81 -3.55 -5.16 5.86
N MET A 82 -3.11 -6.40 5.66
CA MET A 82 -2.69 -6.90 4.36
C MET A 82 -3.59 -8.08 3.99
N PRO A 83 -4.26 -8.05 2.82
CA PRO A 83 -5.13 -9.13 2.38
C PRO A 83 -4.41 -10.47 2.33
N SER A 84 -5.15 -11.54 2.63
CA SER A 84 -4.63 -12.90 2.53
C SER A 84 -4.25 -13.25 1.09
N PHE A 85 -3.05 -13.80 0.89
CA PHE A 85 -2.59 -14.24 -0.42
C PHE A 85 -2.73 -15.74 -0.61
N LEU A 86 -2.93 -16.15 -1.87
CA LEU A 86 -2.92 -17.56 -2.24
C LEU A 86 -1.59 -18.21 -1.83
N PRO A 87 -1.63 -19.30 -1.03
CA PRO A 87 -0.44 -20.11 -0.78
C PRO A 87 0.12 -20.66 -2.09
N ARG A 88 1.45 -20.86 -2.13
CA ARG A 88 2.13 -21.37 -3.32
C ARG A 88 1.50 -22.71 -3.74
N GLY A 89 1.13 -22.82 -5.02
CA GLY A 89 0.52 -24.03 -5.59
C GLY A 89 -1.00 -24.14 -5.44
N ARG A 90 -1.68 -23.16 -4.81
CA ARG A 90 -3.14 -23.11 -4.75
C ARG A 90 -3.73 -22.10 -5.73
N LYS A 91 -4.90 -22.46 -6.29
CA LYS A 91 -5.67 -21.61 -7.21
C LYS A 91 -6.74 -20.76 -6.51
N GLN A 92 -7.13 -21.12 -5.29
CA GLN A 92 -8.18 -20.46 -4.52
C GLN A 92 -7.81 -20.40 -3.03
N LEU A 93 -8.27 -19.35 -2.35
CA LEU A 93 -8.13 -19.21 -0.91
C LEU A 93 -9.08 -20.20 -0.20
N PRO A 94 -8.65 -20.80 0.91
CA PRO A 94 -9.55 -21.46 1.85
C PRO A 94 -10.71 -20.54 2.24
N THR A 95 -11.91 -21.10 2.43
CA THR A 95 -13.15 -20.34 2.72
C THR A 95 -13.01 -19.42 3.94
N ASP A 96 -12.30 -19.88 4.96
CA ASP A 96 -11.98 -19.13 6.18
C ASP A 96 -11.06 -17.93 5.93
N LEU A 97 -10.16 -18.02 4.94
CA LEU A 97 -9.24 -16.95 4.57
C LEU A 97 -9.77 -16.02 3.47
N ALA A 98 -10.81 -16.44 2.75
CA ALA A 98 -11.45 -15.65 1.70
C ALA A 98 -12.12 -14.38 2.27
N ASN A 99 -12.67 -14.46 3.49
CA ASN A 99 -13.28 -13.32 4.17
C ASN A 99 -12.25 -12.30 4.67
N SER A 100 -10.97 -12.67 4.69
CA SER A 100 -9.83 -11.80 5.00
C SER A 100 -8.96 -11.49 3.79
N SER A 101 -9.45 -11.77 2.58
CA SER A 101 -8.89 -11.26 1.32
C SER A 101 -9.84 -10.23 0.75
N TYR A 102 -9.62 -8.96 1.10
CA TYR A 102 -10.24 -7.82 0.44
C TYR A 102 -9.45 -7.45 -0.81
#